data_AF-A0A2K3NC32-F1
#
_entry.id   AF-A0A2K3NC32-F1
#
_cell.length_a   1.000
_cell.length_b   1.000
_cell.length_c   1.000
_cell.angle_alpha   90.00
_cell.angle_beta   90.00
_cell.angle_gamma   90.00
#
_symmetry.space_group_name_H-M   'P 1'
#
loop_
_entity.id
_entity.type
_entity.pdbx_description
1 polymer ?
#
loop_
_entity_poly.entity_id
_entity_poly.type
_entity_poly.pdbx_seq_one_letter_code
_entity_poly.pdbx_strand_id
1 'polypeptide(L)'
;MATQTIAETALKIVTPETLLYAAKQSQRCLTVPLRLRRAIKKYLREQSEPYMKRKVLRLSQSFNEIKNANLQLATTTSRELVEDPLKSSEQSKRWKITSSYGDIGLTYRDEETIAYVASRMPAVYSACYRVLKEVRRRLPGFSPTRVLDFGAGTGSAFWALREVWPKSLEKVNLIEPSQSMQRAGQSLIQGEKG
;
A
#
# COMPACT_ATOMS: atom_id res chain seq x y z
N MET A 1 -20.07 21.98 9.27
CA MET A 1 -20.77 21.18 10.31
C MET A 1 -20.26 19.73 10.39
N ALA A 2 -20.03 18.99 9.29
CA ALA A 2 -19.56 17.59 9.34
C ALA A 2 -18.05 17.39 9.58
N THR A 3 -17.21 18.36 9.24
CA THR A 3 -15.74 18.26 9.37
C THR A 3 -15.24 18.44 10.80
N GLN A 4 -15.87 19.31 11.59
CA GLN A 4 -15.52 19.51 13.01
C GLN A 4 -15.85 18.26 13.86
N THR A 5 -16.99 17.61 13.57
CA THR A 5 -17.43 16.40 14.29
C THR A 5 -16.53 15.19 14.04
N ILE A 6 -15.97 15.03 12.82
CA ILE A 6 -15.03 13.94 12.52
C ILE A 6 -13.71 14.11 13.27
N ALA A 7 -13.16 15.33 13.32
CA ALA A 7 -11.90 15.59 14.01
C ALA A 7 -12.00 15.37 15.53
N GLU A 8 -13.06 15.87 16.17
CA GLU A 8 -13.32 15.64 17.60
C GLU A 8 -13.63 14.18 17.92
N THR A 9 -14.32 13.47 17.03
CA THR A 9 -14.61 12.03 17.18
C THR A 9 -13.34 11.19 17.00
N ALA A 10 -12.48 11.52 16.03
CA ALA A 10 -11.21 10.82 15.82
C ALA A 10 -10.25 10.93 17.01
N LEU A 11 -10.16 12.12 17.63
CA LEU A 11 -9.33 12.36 18.82
C LEU A 11 -9.78 11.53 20.04
N LYS A 12 -11.09 11.26 20.18
CA LYS A 12 -11.63 10.43 21.27
C LYS A 12 -11.45 8.92 21.06
N ILE A 13 -11.12 8.49 19.83
CA ILE A 13 -11.12 7.07 19.42
C ILE A 13 -9.70 6.49 19.34
N VAL A 14 -8.69 7.33 19.16
CA VAL A 14 -7.29 6.92 19.01
C VAL A 14 -6.52 7.30 20.28
N THR A 15 -6.74 6.55 21.36
CA THR A 15 -5.95 6.66 22.60
C THR A 15 -4.85 5.58 22.66
N PRO A 16 -3.79 5.74 23.47
CA PRO A 16 -2.75 4.73 23.65
C PRO A 16 -3.32 3.34 23.99
N GLU A 17 -4.32 3.28 24.86
CA GLU A 17 -4.98 2.04 25.30
C GLU A 17 -5.71 1.37 24.14
N THR A 18 -6.41 2.15 23.33
CA THR A 18 -7.14 1.62 22.16
C THR A 18 -6.20 1.12 21.07
N LEU A 19 -5.00 1.70 20.95
CA LEU A 19 -3.93 1.23 20.06
C LEU A 19 -3.30 -0.05 20.59
N LEU A 20 -3.03 -0.13 21.89
CA LEU A 20 -2.45 -1.29 22.54
C LEU A 20 -3.40 -2.50 22.48
N TYR A 21 -4.70 -2.27 22.65
CA TYR A 21 -5.73 -3.29 22.42
C TYR A 21 -5.78 -3.72 20.96
N ALA A 22 -5.73 -2.77 20.01
CA ALA A 22 -5.73 -3.08 18.58
C ALA A 22 -4.53 -3.93 18.17
N ALA A 23 -3.34 -3.66 18.72
CA ALA A 23 -2.11 -4.40 18.43
C ALA A 23 -2.19 -5.87 18.88
N LYS A 24 -3.03 -6.18 19.88
CA LYS A 24 -3.25 -7.54 20.39
C LYS A 24 -4.35 -8.31 19.64
N GLN A 25 -5.04 -7.67 18.69
CA GLN A 25 -6.09 -8.33 17.93
C GLN A 25 -5.50 -9.27 16.87
N SER A 26 -5.73 -10.57 17.04
CA SER A 26 -5.52 -11.55 15.99
C SER A 26 -6.84 -11.87 15.28
N GLN A 27 -6.79 -12.02 13.96
CA GLN A 27 -7.91 -12.54 13.18
C GLN A 27 -7.41 -13.70 12.33
N ARG A 28 -8.31 -14.61 11.97
CA ARG A 28 -8.01 -15.68 11.01
C ARG A 28 -7.51 -15.10 9.68
N CYS A 29 -6.79 -15.91 8.91
CA CYS A 29 -6.34 -15.53 7.57
C CYS A 29 -7.51 -15.00 6.73
N LEU A 30 -7.31 -13.81 6.15
CA LEU A 30 -8.30 -13.23 5.25
C LEU A 30 -8.29 -14.01 3.94
N THR A 31 -9.46 -14.50 3.55
CA THR A 31 -9.65 -15.06 2.22
C THR A 31 -9.90 -13.94 1.23
N VAL A 32 -9.04 -13.80 0.23
CA VAL A 32 -9.20 -12.82 -0.85
C VAL A 32 -10.53 -13.05 -1.59
N PRO A 33 -11.34 -11.99 -1.84
CA PRO A 33 -12.62 -12.11 -2.53
C PRO A 33 -12.53 -12.83 -3.87
N LEU A 34 -13.60 -13.54 -4.25
CA LEU A 34 -13.63 -14.32 -5.49
C LEU A 34 -13.36 -13.47 -6.74
N ARG A 35 -13.85 -12.22 -6.77
CA ARG A 35 -13.63 -11.28 -7.89
C ARG A 35 -12.14 -10.98 -8.07
N LEU A 36 -11.46 -10.56 -7.00
CA LEU A 36 -10.02 -10.29 -7.04
C LEU A 36 -9.22 -11.56 -7.38
N ARG A 37 -9.60 -12.71 -6.81
CA ARG A 37 -8.93 -13.99 -7.13
C ARG A 37 -9.07 -14.36 -8.61
N ARG A 38 -10.23 -14.14 -9.22
CA ARG A 38 -10.48 -14.38 -10.65
C ARG A 38 -9.68 -13.39 -11.51
N ALA A 39 -9.67 -12.12 -11.15
CA ALA A 39 -8.88 -11.10 -11.84
C ALA A 39 -7.39 -11.43 -11.84
N ILE A 40 -6.82 -11.77 -10.67
CA ILE A 40 -5.41 -12.19 -10.56
C ILE A 40 -5.15 -13.43 -11.43
N LYS A 41 -6.00 -14.47 -11.33
CA LYS A 41 -5.84 -15.69 -12.14
C LYS A 41 -5.91 -15.40 -13.64
N LYS A 42 -6.83 -14.53 -14.08
CA LYS A 42 -6.95 -14.13 -15.48
C LYS A 42 -5.69 -13.39 -15.93
N TYR A 43 -5.30 -12.35 -15.19
CA TYR A 43 -4.10 -11.57 -15.47
C TYR A 43 -2.87 -12.47 -15.62
N LEU A 44 -2.60 -13.34 -14.64
CA LEU A 44 -1.42 -14.21 -14.66
C LEU A 44 -1.42 -15.22 -15.83
N ARG A 45 -2.59 -15.68 -16.28
CA ARG A 45 -2.68 -16.56 -17.46
C ARG A 45 -2.33 -15.82 -18.76
N GLU A 46 -2.75 -14.56 -18.88
CA GLU A 46 -2.51 -13.75 -20.08
C GLU A 46 -1.04 -13.41 -20.29
N GLN A 47 -0.23 -13.39 -19.22
CA GLN A 47 1.19 -13.05 -19.33
C GLN A 47 2.07 -14.22 -19.85
N SER A 48 1.56 -15.46 -19.90
CA SER A 48 2.30 -16.65 -20.36
C SER A 48 3.73 -16.74 -19.79
N GLU A 49 3.88 -16.60 -18.47
CA GLU A 49 5.20 -16.40 -17.86
C GLU A 49 5.89 -17.68 -17.36
N PRO A 50 6.99 -18.11 -18.00
CA PRO A 50 7.80 -19.19 -17.46
C PRO A 50 8.57 -18.72 -16.21
N TYR A 51 8.91 -19.66 -15.33
CA TYR A 51 9.76 -19.41 -14.15
C TYR A 51 9.21 -18.44 -13.09
N MET A 52 7.89 -18.35 -12.90
CA MET A 52 7.24 -17.49 -11.90
C MET A 52 7.91 -17.54 -10.51
N LYS A 53 8.26 -18.74 -10.01
CA LYS A 53 8.94 -18.91 -8.71
C LYS A 53 10.26 -18.13 -8.65
N ARG A 54 11.07 -18.17 -9.71
CA ARG A 54 12.34 -17.45 -9.78
C ARG A 54 12.13 -15.94 -9.80
N LYS A 55 11.13 -15.45 -10.56
CA LYS A 55 10.78 -14.02 -10.60
C LYS A 55 10.31 -13.51 -9.23
N VAL A 56 9.47 -14.28 -8.53
CA VAL A 56 9.04 -13.97 -7.16
C VAL A 56 10.21 -13.94 -6.17
N LEU A 57 11.15 -14.88 -6.29
CA LEU A 57 12.35 -14.90 -5.44
C LEU A 57 13.24 -13.68 -5.69
N ARG A 58 13.51 -13.33 -6.96
CA ARG A 58 14.29 -12.13 -7.32
C ARG A 58 13.63 -10.86 -6.79
N LEU A 59 12.31 -10.70 -6.98
CA LEU A 59 11.57 -9.56 -6.44
C LEU A 59 11.70 -9.48 -4.91
N SER A 60 11.63 -10.61 -4.22
CA SER A 60 11.80 -10.68 -2.76
C SER A 60 13.21 -10.31 -2.32
N GLN A 61 14.23 -10.69 -3.09
CA GLN A 61 15.63 -10.30 -2.84
C GLN A 61 15.80 -8.79 -2.97
N SER A 62 15.28 -8.17 -4.04
CA SER A 62 15.33 -6.71 -4.21
C SER A 62 14.67 -5.97 -3.03
N PHE A 63 13.54 -6.47 -2.52
CA PHE A 63 12.93 -5.89 -1.31
C PHE A 63 13.82 -6.00 -0.07
N ASN A 64 14.51 -7.11 0.10
CA ASN A 64 15.41 -7.30 1.24
C ASN A 64 16.65 -6.39 1.15
N GLU A 65 17.21 -6.23 -0.04
CA GLU A 65 18.33 -5.31 -0.29
C GLU A 65 17.97 -3.87 0.10
N ILE A 66 16.81 -3.38 -0.35
CA ILE A 66 16.31 -2.05 -0.01
C ILE A 66 16.05 -1.91 1.48
N LYS A 67 15.43 -2.92 2.10
CA LYS A 67 15.18 -2.92 3.55
C LYS A 67 16.49 -2.80 4.33
N ASN A 68 17.52 -3.54 3.92
CA ASN A 68 18.82 -3.52 4.57
C ASN A 68 19.51 -2.16 4.39
N ALA A 69 19.48 -1.60 3.18
CA ALA A 69 20.00 -0.25 2.91
C ALA A 69 19.32 0.82 3.76
N ASN A 70 17.98 0.79 3.86
CA ASN A 70 17.21 1.74 4.67
C ASN A 70 17.51 1.60 6.18
N LEU A 71 17.73 0.38 6.67
CA LEU A 71 18.09 0.15 8.08
C LEU A 71 19.47 0.73 8.40
N GLN A 72 20.43 0.59 7.49
CA GLN A 72 21.75 1.20 7.62
C GLN A 72 21.65 2.72 7.61
N LEU A 73 20.89 3.32 6.68
CA LEU A 73 20.69 4.76 6.61
C LEU A 73 20.09 5.33 7.91
N ALA A 74 19.06 4.67 8.46
CA ALA A 74 18.45 5.08 9.72
C ALA A 74 19.46 5.00 10.89
N THR A 75 20.31 3.98 10.90
CA THR A 75 21.36 3.81 11.92
C THR A 75 22.44 4.88 11.80
N THR A 76 22.90 5.17 10.58
CA THR A 76 23.90 6.22 10.32
C THR A 76 23.36 7.60 10.66
N THR A 77 22.14 7.92 10.21
CA THR A 77 21.47 9.21 10.52
C THR A 77 21.31 9.37 12.03
N SER A 78 20.93 8.30 12.75
CA SER A 78 20.80 8.35 14.21
C SER A 78 22.15 8.61 14.90
N ARG A 79 23.26 8.04 14.39
CA ARG A 79 24.60 8.33 14.91
C ARG A 79 25.04 9.77 14.63
N GLU A 80 24.84 10.24 13.40
CA GLU A 80 25.18 11.61 13.02
C GLU A 80 24.43 12.67 13.85
N LEU A 81 23.15 12.42 14.15
CA LEU A 81 22.34 13.29 15.02
C LEU A 81 22.84 13.33 16.48
N VAL A 82 23.43 12.22 16.96
CA VAL A 82 24.02 12.16 18.31
C VAL A 82 25.38 12.86 18.34
N GLU A 83 26.18 12.70 17.28
CA GLU A 83 27.52 13.27 17.18
C GLU A 83 27.51 14.78 16.92
N ASP A 84 26.57 15.29 16.13
CA ASP A 84 26.44 16.72 15.82
C ASP A 84 24.96 17.12 15.63
N PRO A 85 24.27 17.53 16.72
CA PRO A 85 22.86 17.89 16.69
C PRO A 85 22.54 19.08 15.76
N LEU A 86 23.50 19.98 15.53
CA LEU A 86 23.29 21.25 14.81
C LEU A 86 23.54 21.11 13.30
N LYS A 87 24.30 20.10 12.86
CA LYS A 87 24.48 19.77 11.43
C LYS A 87 23.16 19.59 10.67
N SER A 88 22.17 18.99 11.33
CA SER A 88 20.83 18.77 10.76
C SER A 88 20.04 20.08 10.56
N SER A 89 20.31 21.09 11.39
CA SER A 89 19.65 22.40 11.35
C SER A 89 20.10 23.21 10.13
N GLU A 90 21.40 23.19 9.80
CA GLU A 90 21.94 23.89 8.61
C GLU A 90 21.51 23.24 7.28
N GLN A 91 21.24 21.93 7.29
CA GLN A 91 20.68 21.20 6.13
C GLN A 91 19.16 21.28 6.03
N SER A 92 18.50 22.14 6.82
CA SER A 92 17.06 22.46 6.70
C SER A 92 16.72 23.27 5.44
N LYS A 93 17.43 23.04 4.33
CA LYS A 93 16.90 23.29 2.99
C LYS A 93 15.74 22.32 2.77
N ARG A 94 14.59 22.67 3.37
CA ARG A 94 13.22 22.31 3.01
C ARG A 94 13.20 21.03 2.20
N TRP A 95 13.00 19.88 2.86
CA TRP A 95 12.79 18.52 2.34
C TRP A 95 12.12 18.46 0.96
N LYS A 96 12.80 18.96 -0.07
CA LYS A 96 12.44 18.81 -1.46
C LYS A 96 12.85 17.38 -1.67
N ILE A 97 11.88 16.49 -1.51
CA ILE A 97 12.00 15.12 -1.96
C ILE A 97 12.25 15.23 -3.46
N THR A 98 13.52 15.28 -3.84
CA THR A 98 14.01 15.19 -5.22
C THR A 98 14.18 13.73 -5.60
N SER A 99 13.56 12.79 -4.87
CA SER A 99 13.59 11.40 -5.26
C SER A 99 12.65 11.20 -6.44
N SER A 100 13.20 10.83 -7.58
CA SER A 100 12.46 10.33 -8.72
C SER A 100 12.07 8.86 -8.50
N TYR A 101 11.12 8.39 -9.30
CA TYR A 101 10.77 6.98 -9.31
C TYR A 101 11.99 6.13 -9.68
N GLY A 102 12.28 5.11 -8.87
CA GLY A 102 13.44 4.24 -9.04
C GLY A 102 14.66 4.64 -8.20
N ASP A 103 14.71 5.85 -7.64
CA ASP A 103 15.85 6.33 -6.85
C ASP A 103 16.14 5.48 -5.60
N ILE A 104 15.10 4.82 -5.07
CA ILE A 104 15.21 3.87 -3.95
C ILE A 104 15.76 2.49 -4.36
N GLY A 105 16.26 2.35 -5.58
CA GLY A 105 16.84 1.10 -6.11
C GLY A 105 15.82 0.06 -6.58
N LEU A 106 14.53 0.42 -6.67
CA LEU A 106 13.49 -0.48 -7.18
C LEU A 106 12.69 0.15 -8.30
N THR A 107 12.75 -0.50 -9.46
CA THR A 107 11.91 -0.18 -10.61
C THR A 107 11.06 -1.41 -10.93
N TYR A 108 9.76 -1.22 -11.02
CA TYR A 108 8.80 -2.25 -11.40
C TYR A 108 8.65 -2.25 -12.92
N ARG A 109 9.37 -3.17 -13.57
CA ARG A 109 9.15 -3.50 -14.98
C ARG A 109 8.10 -4.62 -15.04
N ASP A 110 7.83 -5.11 -16.24
CA ASP A 110 6.78 -6.10 -16.45
C ASP A 110 7.01 -7.37 -15.61
N GLU A 111 8.25 -7.88 -15.56
CA GLU A 111 8.58 -9.07 -14.77
C GLU A 111 8.37 -8.88 -13.26
N GLU A 112 8.87 -7.77 -12.69
CA GLU A 112 8.67 -7.46 -11.27
C GLU A 112 7.20 -7.23 -10.95
N THR A 113 6.46 -6.59 -11.87
CA THR A 113 5.02 -6.33 -11.72
C THR A 113 4.24 -7.63 -11.69
N ILE A 114 4.53 -8.56 -12.59
CA ILE A 114 3.87 -9.86 -12.64
C ILE A 114 4.17 -10.68 -11.38
N ALA A 115 5.44 -10.70 -10.96
CA ALA A 115 5.83 -11.32 -9.69
C ALA A 115 5.13 -10.66 -8.49
N TYR A 116 4.95 -9.34 -8.51
CA TYR A 116 4.24 -8.60 -7.48
C TYR A 116 2.76 -8.98 -7.43
N VAL A 117 2.07 -9.05 -8.57
CA VAL A 117 0.68 -9.50 -8.65
C VAL A 117 0.54 -10.92 -8.11
N ALA A 118 1.46 -11.82 -8.47
CA ALA A 118 1.41 -13.22 -8.07
C ALA A 118 1.66 -13.44 -6.57
N SER A 119 2.53 -12.65 -5.94
CA SER A 119 3.04 -12.94 -4.58
C SER A 119 2.71 -11.89 -3.52
N ARG A 120 2.62 -10.60 -3.89
CA ARG A 120 2.50 -9.49 -2.93
C ARG A 120 1.12 -8.87 -2.91
N MET A 121 0.48 -8.69 -4.07
CA MET A 121 -0.82 -8.03 -4.18
C MET A 121 -1.89 -8.64 -3.25
N PRO A 122 -2.04 -9.98 -3.10
CA PRO A 122 -2.99 -10.58 -2.16
C PRO A 122 -2.74 -10.20 -0.69
N ALA A 123 -1.46 -10.14 -0.29
CA ALA A 123 -1.05 -9.79 1.05
C ALA A 123 -1.30 -8.29 1.33
N VAL A 124 -0.95 -7.43 0.38
CA VAL A 124 -1.19 -5.97 0.47
C VAL A 124 -2.69 -5.67 0.51
N TYR A 125 -3.50 -6.31 -0.33
CA TYR A 125 -4.96 -6.24 -0.25
C TYR A 125 -5.45 -6.58 1.16
N SER A 126 -4.93 -7.67 1.74
CA SER A 126 -5.39 -8.14 3.06
C SER A 126 -5.04 -7.17 4.18
N ALA A 127 -3.85 -6.57 4.12
CA ALA A 127 -3.44 -5.52 5.05
C ALA A 127 -4.33 -4.27 4.92
N CYS A 128 -4.53 -3.76 3.69
CA CYS A 128 -5.41 -2.62 3.43
C CYS A 128 -6.85 -2.90 3.90
N TYR A 129 -7.41 -4.06 3.57
CA TYR A 129 -8.75 -4.46 3.98
C TYR A 129 -8.89 -4.47 5.50
N ARG A 130 -7.91 -5.04 6.23
CA ARG A 130 -7.92 -5.09 7.69
C ARG A 130 -7.93 -3.69 8.31
N VAL A 131 -7.10 -2.79 7.80
CA VAL A 131 -7.02 -1.39 8.26
C VAL A 131 -8.32 -0.65 7.95
N LEU A 132 -8.79 -0.69 6.70
CA LEU A 132 -9.99 0.03 6.27
C LEU A 132 -11.26 -0.48 6.97
N LYS A 133 -11.36 -1.80 7.23
CA LYS A 133 -12.44 -2.38 8.03
C LYS A 133 -12.42 -1.86 9.46
N GLU A 134 -11.24 -1.68 10.04
CA GLU A 134 -11.10 -1.08 11.38
C GLU A 134 -11.52 0.38 11.38
N VAL A 135 -11.14 1.15 10.36
CA VAL A 135 -11.58 2.54 10.17
C VAL A 135 -13.11 2.60 10.11
N ARG A 136 -13.75 1.77 9.28
CA ARG A 136 -15.21 1.71 9.17
C ARG A 136 -15.87 1.32 10.51
N ARG A 137 -15.26 0.40 11.27
CA ARG A 137 -15.79 -0.05 12.57
C ARG A 137 -15.72 1.07 13.62
N ARG A 138 -14.62 1.82 13.65
CA ARG A 138 -14.37 2.88 14.63
C ARG A 138 -15.08 4.18 14.27
N LEU A 139 -15.21 4.48 12.98
CA LEU A 139 -15.88 5.66 12.46
C LEU A 139 -17.11 5.24 11.63
N PRO A 140 -18.21 4.79 12.25
CA PRO A 140 -19.37 4.26 11.52
C PRO A 140 -20.05 5.28 10.61
N GLY A 141 -19.90 6.59 10.88
CA GLY A 141 -20.38 7.67 10.03
C GLY A 141 -19.44 8.00 8.84
N PHE A 142 -18.25 7.42 8.79
CA PHE A 142 -17.31 7.66 7.69
C PHE A 142 -17.70 6.85 6.46
N SER A 143 -18.04 7.57 5.39
CA SER A 143 -18.50 7.02 4.11
C SER A 143 -17.79 7.77 2.97
N PRO A 144 -16.58 7.34 2.56
CA PRO A 144 -15.82 8.05 1.55
C PRO A 144 -16.52 7.97 0.18
N THR A 145 -16.66 9.12 -0.48
CA THR A 145 -17.21 9.22 -1.84
C THR A 145 -16.12 9.43 -2.88
N ARG A 146 -15.06 10.15 -2.52
CA ARG A 146 -13.93 10.48 -3.39
C ARG A 146 -12.63 10.11 -2.69
N VAL A 147 -11.81 9.29 -3.34
CA VAL A 147 -10.56 8.77 -2.78
C VAL A 147 -9.41 9.02 -3.74
N LEU A 148 -8.25 9.38 -3.18
CA LEU A 148 -6.97 9.41 -3.89
C LEU A 148 -6.09 8.31 -3.30
N ASP A 149 -5.57 7.43 -4.17
CA ASP A 149 -4.61 6.38 -3.83
C ASP A 149 -3.29 6.71 -4.51
N PHE A 150 -2.32 7.17 -3.73
CA PHE A 150 -1.01 7.61 -4.22
C PHE A 150 0.02 6.51 -4.01
N GLY A 151 0.68 6.09 -5.09
CA GLY A 151 1.47 4.85 -5.11
C GLY A 151 0.58 3.61 -5.18
N ALA A 152 -0.48 3.68 -6.00
CA ALA A 152 -1.52 2.66 -6.05
C ALA A 152 -1.01 1.27 -6.50
N GLY A 153 0.14 1.21 -7.18
CA GLY A 153 0.73 -0.01 -7.71
C GLY A 153 -0.27 -0.77 -8.60
N THR A 154 -0.54 -2.01 -8.23
CA THR A 154 -1.52 -2.89 -8.91
C THR A 154 -2.97 -2.68 -8.46
N GLY A 155 -3.25 -1.69 -7.61
CA GLY A 155 -4.58 -1.35 -7.12
C GLY A 155 -5.05 -2.15 -5.90
N SER A 156 -4.15 -2.74 -5.11
CA SER A 156 -4.53 -3.51 -3.91
C SER A 156 -5.46 -2.76 -2.96
N ALA A 157 -5.20 -1.47 -2.71
CA ALA A 157 -6.02 -0.64 -1.85
C ALA A 157 -7.37 -0.30 -2.49
N PHE A 158 -7.43 -0.07 -3.80
CA PHE A 158 -8.69 0.07 -4.55
C PHE A 158 -9.63 -1.13 -4.31
N TRP A 159 -9.12 -2.36 -4.46
CA TRP A 159 -9.91 -3.57 -4.23
C TRP A 159 -10.43 -3.63 -2.78
N ALA A 160 -9.59 -3.27 -1.80
CA ALA A 160 -9.98 -3.26 -0.39
C ALA A 160 -11.04 -2.18 -0.10
N LEU A 161 -10.90 -0.98 -0.67
CA LEU A 161 -11.88 0.11 -0.56
C LEU A 161 -13.26 -0.33 -1.09
N ARG A 162 -13.30 -0.98 -2.26
CA ARG A 162 -14.53 -1.48 -2.87
C ARG A 162 -15.22 -2.55 -2.03
N GLU A 163 -14.45 -3.40 -1.37
CA GLU A 163 -15.01 -4.40 -0.45
C GLU A 163 -15.56 -3.75 0.84
N VAL A 164 -14.86 -2.76 1.40
CA VAL A 164 -15.26 -2.12 2.67
C VAL A 164 -16.42 -1.12 2.48
N TRP A 165 -16.46 -0.37 1.37
CA TRP A 165 -17.50 0.60 1.06
C TRP A 165 -18.07 0.43 -0.36
N PRO A 166 -18.84 -0.64 -0.63
CA PRO A 166 -19.28 -0.99 -1.97
C PRO A 166 -20.25 0.02 -2.62
N LYS A 167 -20.94 0.84 -1.82
CA LYS A 167 -22.04 1.72 -2.27
C LYS A 167 -21.73 3.21 -2.23
N SER A 168 -20.70 3.64 -1.49
CA SER A 168 -20.44 5.08 -1.32
C SER A 168 -19.40 5.65 -2.29
N LEU A 169 -18.51 4.81 -2.83
CA LEU A 169 -17.42 5.25 -3.67
C LEU A 169 -17.92 5.71 -5.04
N GLU A 170 -17.90 7.03 -5.27
CA GLU A 170 -18.22 7.67 -6.56
C GLU A 170 -16.99 7.75 -7.47
N LYS A 171 -15.83 8.13 -6.93
CA LYS A 171 -14.59 8.32 -7.69
C LYS A 171 -13.38 7.89 -6.90
N VAL A 172 -12.52 7.08 -7.52
CA VAL A 172 -11.20 6.71 -6.97
C VAL A 172 -10.14 7.09 -7.99
N ASN A 173 -9.25 8.00 -7.62
CA ASN A 173 -8.10 8.39 -8.44
C ASN A 173 -6.90 7.56 -8.01
N LEU A 174 -6.32 6.80 -8.94
CA LEU A 174 -5.12 6.00 -8.71
C LEU A 174 -3.93 6.70 -9.35
N ILE A 175 -2.91 7.01 -8.56
CA ILE A 175 -1.66 7.61 -9.03
C ILE A 175 -0.56 6.60 -8.82
N GLU A 176 0.10 6.19 -9.91
CA GLU A 176 1.18 5.21 -9.88
C GLU A 176 2.24 5.60 -10.91
N PRO A 177 3.51 5.82 -10.54
CA PRO A 177 4.55 6.21 -11.49
C PRO A 177 4.98 5.09 -12.45
N SER A 178 4.91 3.81 -12.06
CA SER A 178 5.29 2.70 -12.94
C SER A 178 4.22 2.42 -13.99
N GLN A 179 4.56 2.56 -15.27
CA GLN A 179 3.67 2.19 -16.38
C GLN A 179 3.31 0.70 -16.36
N SER A 180 4.23 -0.18 -15.97
CA SER A 180 3.99 -1.62 -15.84
C SER A 180 2.92 -1.89 -14.79
N MET A 181 3.05 -1.27 -13.60
CA MET A 181 2.08 -1.37 -12.51
C MET A 181 0.72 -0.78 -12.90
N GLN A 182 0.70 0.37 -13.57
CA GLN A 182 -0.53 0.99 -14.08
C GLN A 182 -1.29 0.05 -15.02
N ARG A 183 -0.60 -0.52 -16.03
CA ARG A 183 -1.21 -1.47 -16.97
C ARG A 183 -1.77 -2.70 -16.26
N ALA A 184 -1.00 -3.25 -15.32
CA ALA A 184 -1.45 -4.39 -14.52
C ALA A 184 -2.68 -4.04 -13.67
N GLY A 185 -2.65 -2.93 -12.95
CA GLY A 185 -3.78 -2.45 -12.15
C GLY A 185 -5.03 -2.21 -13.00
N GLN A 186 -4.89 -1.62 -14.18
CA GLN A 186 -5.99 -1.38 -15.09
C GLN A 186 -6.60 -2.70 -15.60
N SER A 187 -5.78 -3.67 -16.00
CA SER A 187 -6.24 -5.01 -16.41
C SER A 187 -6.97 -5.75 -15.27
N LEU A 188 -6.41 -5.71 -14.06
CA LEU A 188 -7.01 -6.31 -12.88
C LEU A 188 -8.38 -5.70 -12.56
N ILE A 189 -8.49 -4.37 -12.55
CA ILE A 189 -9.74 -3.65 -12.24
C ILE A 189 -10.79 -3.86 -13.34
N GLN A 190 -10.40 -3.83 -14.61
CA GLN A 190 -11.34 -4.09 -15.72
C GLN A 190 -11.87 -5.52 -15.71
N GLY A 191 -11.08 -6.47 -15.21
CA GLY A 191 -11.50 -7.85 -14.97
C GLY A 191 -12.68 -8.02 -13.99
N GLU A 192 -13.10 -6.97 -13.27
CA GLU A 192 -14.32 -6.97 -12.45
C GLU A 192 -15.62 -6.95 -13.24
N LYS A 193 -15.59 -6.51 -14.50
CA LYS A 193 -16.81 -6.28 -15.31
C LYS A 193 -17.36 -7.56 -15.97
N GLY A 194 -16.70 -8.70 -15.81
CA GLY A 194 -17.13 -10.02 -16.30
C GLY A 194 -17.26 -11.05 -15.18
#